data_AF-A0A329SDT9-F1
#
_entry.id   AF-A0A329SDT9-F1
#
_cell.length_a   1.000
_cell.length_b   1.000
_cell.length_c   1.000
_cell.angle_alpha   90.00
_cell.angle_beta   90.00
_cell.angle_gamma   90.00
#
_symmetry.space_group_name_H-M   'P 1'
#
loop_
_entity.id
_entity.type
_entity.pdbx_description
1 polymer ?
#
loop_
_entity_poly.entity_id
_entity_poly.type
_entity_poly.pdbx_seq_one_letter_code
_entity_poly.pdbx_strand_id
1 'polypeptide(L)'
;MRFFRSSKRRMHGFNAKLPPPPASLQSFTGPKETTIVYTGGALCVTLQRSKSRFLEKEGPTRLVWTKDQRLGLTFIEIPQGGVAVKDVPGMRCDVSPGQELIRVNKVSVIGKSFQEVMQLLQSAQSPCVLDFSPPPSPIVVSEVLGPARLLGVRKGMVLRSVDGSSMIGANLPDVGIALHGASESSPVRLTFTSYENVVHLRNRSSSLAESPQNSRATFRNTLGIGAVIAVLSL
;
A
#
# COMPACT_ATOMS: atom_id res chain seq x y z
N MET A 1 -14.83 47.40 70.15
CA MET A 1 -14.83 46.26 69.20
C MET A 1 -14.08 46.67 67.93
N ARG A 2 -13.48 45.75 67.16
CA ARG A 2 -12.73 46.06 65.93
C ARG A 2 -13.15 45.12 64.79
N PHE A 3 -13.29 45.67 63.59
CA PHE A 3 -13.49 44.91 62.34
C PHE A 3 -12.27 45.04 61.43
N PHE A 4 -12.07 44.00 60.62
CA PHE A 4 -11.18 43.83 59.45
C PHE A 4 -10.02 44.81 59.19
N ARG A 5 -8.80 44.25 59.14
CA ARG A 5 -7.91 44.44 57.97
C ARG A 5 -7.11 43.17 57.68
N SER A 6 -6.72 42.98 56.42
CA SER A 6 -6.07 41.77 55.92
C SER A 6 -4.55 41.78 56.10
N SER A 7 -3.94 40.58 56.16
CA SER A 7 -2.49 40.39 56.14
C SER A 7 -2.11 39.25 55.22
N LYS A 8 -1.39 39.56 54.13
CA LYS A 8 -0.85 38.56 53.20
C LYS A 8 0.30 37.80 53.86
N ARG A 9 0.26 36.46 53.89
CA ARG A 9 1.48 35.65 53.98
C ARG A 9 1.86 35.17 52.58
N ARG A 10 3.05 35.56 52.11
CA ARG A 10 3.75 34.82 51.06
C ARG A 10 4.17 33.47 51.66
N MET A 11 4.08 32.40 50.88
CA MET A 11 4.99 31.26 51.02
C MET A 11 5.70 31.06 49.69
N HIS A 12 6.99 30.72 49.73
CA HIS A 12 7.78 30.47 48.54
C HIS A 12 7.36 29.14 47.88
N GLY A 13 7.48 29.09 46.56
CA GLY A 13 6.92 27.99 45.78
C GLY A 13 7.68 26.68 45.95
N PHE A 14 6.92 25.58 45.93
CA PHE A 14 7.42 24.29 45.45
C PHE A 14 6.91 24.11 44.02
N ASN A 15 7.76 24.43 43.05
CA ASN A 15 7.52 24.13 41.63
C ASN A 15 7.82 22.64 41.39
N ALA A 16 6.97 21.79 41.97
CA ALA A 16 7.08 20.33 41.88
C ALA A 16 6.70 19.88 40.47
N LYS A 17 7.68 19.97 39.55
CA LYS A 17 7.64 19.33 38.24
C LYS A 17 7.33 17.84 38.46
N LEU A 18 6.10 17.44 38.16
CA LEU A 18 5.75 16.03 38.08
C LEU A 18 6.72 15.36 37.09
N PRO A 19 7.34 14.23 37.44
CA PRO A 19 8.18 13.51 36.49
C PRO A 19 7.31 13.14 35.28
N PRO A 20 7.81 13.25 34.04
CA PRO A 20 7.09 12.70 32.90
C PRO A 20 6.83 11.20 33.15
N PRO A 21 5.67 10.66 32.74
CA PRO A 21 5.42 9.23 32.88
C PRO A 21 6.55 8.44 32.20
N PRO A 22 6.99 7.32 32.78
CA PRO A 22 8.14 6.59 32.26
C PRO A 22 7.90 6.17 30.82
N ALA A 23 8.93 6.32 29.97
CA ALA A 23 8.81 6.16 28.52
C ALA A 23 8.30 4.78 28.08
N SER A 24 8.39 3.77 28.95
CA SER A 24 7.80 2.44 28.82
C SER A 24 6.26 2.40 28.72
N LEU A 25 5.55 3.52 28.93
CA LEU A 25 4.08 3.61 28.80
C LEU A 25 3.59 4.44 27.59
N GLN A 26 4.48 4.94 26.71
CA GLN A 26 4.06 5.68 25.51
C GLN A 26 4.23 4.90 24.19
N SER A 27 4.88 3.73 24.20
CA SER A 27 4.85 2.81 23.07
C SER A 27 3.63 1.88 23.15
N PHE A 28 2.42 2.42 22.97
CA PHE A 28 1.25 1.60 22.67
C PHE A 28 1.38 1.10 21.22
N THR A 29 2.26 0.12 21.01
CA THR A 29 2.39 -0.61 19.74
C THR A 29 1.17 -1.50 19.57
N GLY A 30 0.03 -0.87 19.25
CA GLY A 30 -1.11 -1.56 18.69
C GLY A 30 -0.66 -2.41 17.50
N PRO A 31 -1.31 -3.55 17.24
CA PRO A 31 -0.84 -4.50 16.25
C PRO A 31 -0.64 -3.80 14.91
N LYS A 32 0.61 -3.84 14.41
CA LYS A 32 1.02 -3.13 13.18
C LYS A 32 0.13 -3.48 12.00
N GLU A 33 -0.37 -4.71 11.99
CA GLU A 33 -1.36 -5.22 11.08
C GLU A 33 -2.48 -5.88 11.89
N THR A 34 -3.73 -5.57 11.57
CA THR A 34 -4.94 -6.14 12.17
C THR A 34 -5.63 -6.97 11.10
N THR A 35 -5.59 -8.30 11.21
CA THR A 35 -6.32 -9.20 10.30
C THR A 35 -7.65 -9.61 10.93
N ILE A 36 -8.75 -9.43 10.20
CA ILE A 36 -10.07 -9.96 10.55
C ILE A 36 -10.50 -11.02 9.53
N VAL A 37 -11.43 -11.88 9.94
CA VAL A 37 -12.10 -12.85 9.05
C VAL A 37 -13.52 -12.33 8.79
N TYR A 38 -13.91 -12.29 7.52
CA TYR A 38 -15.21 -11.79 7.07
C TYR A 38 -16.00 -12.91 6.39
N THR A 39 -17.12 -13.27 6.98
CA THR A 39 -18.01 -14.37 6.57
C THR A 39 -19.27 -13.88 5.85
N GLY A 40 -19.18 -12.72 5.18
CA GLY A 40 -20.33 -12.04 4.59
C GLY A 40 -21.10 -11.16 5.57
N GLY A 41 -22.22 -10.59 5.10
CA GLY A 41 -23.09 -9.72 5.90
C GLY A 41 -22.52 -8.32 6.14
N ALA A 42 -22.75 -7.77 7.34
CA ALA A 42 -22.35 -6.40 7.67
C ALA A 42 -20.88 -6.32 8.11
N LEU A 43 -19.99 -5.92 7.18
CA LEU A 43 -18.54 -5.75 7.42
C LEU A 43 -18.18 -4.79 8.59
N CYS A 44 -19.14 -3.97 9.05
CA CYS A 44 -18.99 -3.06 10.20
C CYS A 44 -17.91 -1.98 10.07
N VAL A 45 -17.38 -1.75 8.86
CA VAL A 45 -16.53 -0.59 8.52
C VAL A 45 -16.98 0.05 7.22
N THR A 46 -16.77 1.37 7.10
CA THR A 46 -16.91 2.09 5.84
C THR A 46 -15.52 2.24 5.21
N LEU A 47 -15.36 1.85 3.95
CA LEU A 47 -14.12 1.99 3.18
C LEU A 47 -14.24 3.11 2.15
N GLN A 48 -13.21 3.94 2.01
CA GLN A 48 -13.12 4.95 0.94
C GLN A 48 -11.68 5.07 0.43
N ARG A 49 -11.48 5.56 -0.80
CA ARG A 49 -10.15 6.03 -1.23
C ARG A 49 -9.81 7.31 -0.45
N SER A 50 -8.59 7.43 0.08
CA SER A 50 -8.25 8.56 0.95
C SER A 50 -8.31 9.90 0.19
N LYS A 51 -9.10 10.85 0.72
CA LYS A 51 -9.26 12.21 0.17
C LYS A 51 -8.05 13.12 0.42
N SER A 52 -7.15 12.73 1.31
CA SER A 52 -5.86 13.41 1.48
C SER A 52 -4.99 13.21 0.23
N ARG A 53 -4.28 14.28 -0.18
CA ARG A 53 -3.33 14.26 -1.30
C ARG A 53 -2.01 13.54 -0.95
N PHE A 54 -2.09 12.37 -0.31
CA PHE A 54 -0.93 11.80 0.40
C PHE A 54 0.26 11.49 -0.52
N LEU A 55 0.00 11.27 -1.81
CA LEU A 55 0.98 10.78 -2.79
C LEU A 55 1.28 11.81 -3.91
N GLU A 56 0.72 13.02 -3.88
CA GLU A 56 1.15 14.13 -4.79
C GLU A 56 2.61 14.57 -4.53
N LYS A 57 3.16 14.23 -3.36
CA LYS A 57 4.57 14.46 -3.01
C LYS A 57 5.50 13.32 -3.40
N GLU A 58 4.96 12.15 -3.74
CA GLU A 58 5.78 11.08 -4.31
C GLU A 58 5.94 11.35 -5.81
N GLY A 59 7.20 11.29 -6.27
CA GLY A 59 7.50 11.34 -7.69
C GLY A 59 6.96 10.11 -8.44
N PRO A 60 7.14 10.08 -9.77
CA PRO A 60 6.80 8.90 -10.55
C PRO A 60 7.54 7.67 -10.01
N THR A 61 6.83 6.55 -9.88
CA THR A 61 7.41 5.32 -9.33
C THR A 61 8.34 4.70 -10.37
N ARG A 62 9.63 4.59 -10.05
CA ARG A 62 10.64 4.04 -10.96
C ARG A 62 10.87 2.56 -10.71
N LEU A 63 10.74 1.75 -11.75
CA LEU A 63 11.14 0.36 -11.79
C LEU A 63 12.30 0.20 -12.78
N VAL A 64 13.40 -0.42 -12.36
CA VAL A 64 14.46 -0.87 -13.27
C VAL A 64 14.23 -2.34 -13.57
N TRP A 65 14.03 -2.68 -14.83
CA TRP A 65 13.75 -4.03 -15.31
C TRP A 65 14.81 -4.46 -16.34
N THR A 66 15.37 -5.66 -16.18
CA THR A 66 16.31 -6.25 -17.14
C THR A 66 15.63 -7.35 -17.96
N LYS A 67 15.90 -7.42 -19.27
CA LYS A 67 15.15 -8.28 -20.21
C LYS A 67 15.41 -9.79 -20.11
N ASP A 68 16.42 -10.18 -19.35
CA ASP A 68 16.63 -11.57 -18.90
C ASP A 68 15.60 -12.02 -17.85
N GLN A 69 14.92 -11.07 -17.20
CA GLN A 69 13.88 -11.33 -16.19
C GLN A 69 12.48 -11.10 -16.76
N ARG A 70 11.49 -11.85 -16.26
CA ARG A 70 10.07 -11.56 -16.55
C ARG A 70 9.67 -10.26 -15.84
N LEU A 71 9.04 -9.34 -16.57
CA LEU A 71 8.59 -8.05 -16.03
C LEU A 71 7.58 -8.17 -14.88
N GLY A 72 6.86 -9.29 -14.72
CA GLY A 72 5.99 -9.54 -13.56
C GLY A 72 4.76 -8.62 -13.43
N LEU A 73 4.57 -7.68 -14.36
CA LEU A 73 3.41 -6.80 -14.45
C LEU A 73 2.49 -7.24 -15.59
N THR A 74 1.19 -7.08 -15.41
CA THR A 74 0.19 -7.13 -16.49
C THR A 74 -0.40 -5.76 -16.74
N PHE A 75 -0.77 -5.48 -17.99
CA PHE A 75 -1.23 -4.16 -18.43
C PHE A 75 -2.66 -4.21 -18.99
N ILE A 76 -3.38 -3.09 -18.85
CA ILE A 76 -4.61 -2.77 -19.57
C ILE A 76 -4.43 -1.46 -20.33
N GLU A 77 -5.11 -1.32 -21.48
CA GLU A 77 -5.17 -0.06 -22.21
C GLU A 77 -6.08 0.94 -21.48
N ILE A 78 -5.71 2.22 -21.54
CA ILE A 78 -6.50 3.32 -20.97
C ILE A 78 -7.29 3.98 -22.11
N PRO A 79 -8.59 4.32 -21.96
CA PRO A 79 -9.40 4.90 -23.05
C PRO A 79 -8.86 6.19 -23.69
N GLN A 80 -7.94 6.90 -23.03
CA GLN A 80 -7.26 8.10 -23.51
C GLN A 80 -5.85 7.84 -24.11
N GLY A 81 -5.52 6.57 -24.34
CA GLY A 81 -4.18 6.10 -24.67
C GLY A 81 -3.27 5.95 -23.44
N GLY A 82 -2.19 5.21 -23.59
CA GLY A 82 -1.33 4.73 -22.51
C GLY A 82 -1.79 3.38 -21.96
N VAL A 83 -1.04 2.87 -20.98
CA VAL A 83 -1.36 1.59 -20.31
C VAL A 83 -1.29 1.74 -18.79
N ALA A 84 -2.22 1.10 -18.08
CA ALA A 84 -2.22 1.02 -16.61
C ALA A 84 -1.90 -0.41 -16.16
N VAL A 85 -1.26 -0.55 -15.00
CA VAL A 85 -0.96 -1.84 -14.38
C VAL A 85 -2.26 -2.46 -13.86
N LYS A 86 -2.58 -3.66 -14.36
CA LYS A 86 -3.76 -4.42 -13.95
C LYS A 86 -3.50 -5.25 -12.69
N ASP A 87 -2.41 -6.00 -12.71
CA ASP A 87 -2.00 -6.91 -11.63
C ASP A 87 -0.47 -7.10 -11.65
N VAL A 88 0.09 -7.48 -10.50
CA VAL A 88 1.53 -7.59 -10.22
C VAL A 88 1.91 -9.01 -9.72
N PRO A 89 1.51 -10.08 -10.43
CA PRO A 89 1.51 -11.45 -9.90
C PRO A 89 2.90 -11.93 -9.48
N GLY A 90 3.07 -12.13 -8.16
CA GLY A 90 4.29 -12.67 -7.57
C GLY A 90 5.48 -11.72 -7.48
N MET A 91 5.40 -10.48 -7.99
CA MET A 91 6.53 -9.56 -8.00
C MET A 91 6.54 -8.60 -6.80
N ARG A 92 7.63 -8.59 -6.04
CA ARG A 92 7.87 -7.61 -4.97
C ARG A 92 8.47 -6.33 -5.57
N CYS A 93 7.62 -5.42 -6.00
CA CYS A 93 8.00 -4.09 -6.49
C CYS A 93 7.08 -3.00 -5.92
N ASP A 94 7.49 -1.73 -6.01
CA ASP A 94 6.66 -0.61 -5.54
C ASP A 94 5.56 -0.16 -6.52
N VAL A 95 5.56 -0.75 -7.72
CA VAL A 95 4.51 -0.57 -8.71
C VAL A 95 3.26 -1.32 -8.26
N SER A 96 2.16 -0.59 -8.17
CA SER A 96 0.86 -1.08 -7.70
C SER A 96 -0.16 -1.10 -8.84
N PRO A 97 -1.19 -1.97 -8.79
CA PRO A 97 -2.35 -1.88 -9.67
C PRO A 97 -2.94 -0.47 -9.73
N GLY A 98 -3.40 -0.06 -10.91
CA GLY A 98 -3.93 1.28 -11.17
C GLY A 98 -2.88 2.37 -11.41
N GLN A 99 -1.58 2.09 -11.31
CA GLN A 99 -0.55 3.04 -11.77
C GLN A 99 -0.40 3.01 -13.30
N GLU A 100 -0.38 4.19 -13.93
CA GLU A 100 -0.18 4.34 -15.37
C GLU A 100 1.32 4.25 -15.70
N LEU A 101 1.72 3.53 -16.75
CA LEU A 101 3.08 3.63 -17.27
C LEU A 101 3.18 4.94 -18.07
N ILE A 102 4.07 5.84 -17.66
CA ILE A 102 4.22 7.17 -18.30
C ILE A 102 5.49 7.28 -19.16
N ARG A 103 6.54 6.51 -18.86
CA ARG A 103 7.82 6.58 -19.59
C ARG A 103 8.52 5.23 -19.70
N VAL A 104 9.09 4.93 -20.86
CA VAL A 104 9.99 3.79 -21.11
C VAL A 104 11.35 4.33 -21.55
N ASN A 105 12.38 4.09 -20.74
CA ASN A 105 13.73 4.66 -20.86
C ASN A 105 13.74 6.19 -20.93
N LYS A 106 13.73 6.76 -22.15
CA LYS A 106 13.69 8.21 -22.40
C LYS A 106 12.43 8.65 -23.19
N VAL A 107 11.56 7.70 -23.54
CA VAL A 107 10.40 7.90 -24.42
C VAL A 107 9.12 7.96 -23.58
N SER A 108 8.32 9.01 -23.76
CA SER A 108 6.97 9.09 -23.18
C SER A 108 6.03 8.10 -23.86
N VAL A 109 5.15 7.46 -23.07
CA VAL A 109 4.11 6.55 -23.58
C VAL A 109 2.68 7.06 -23.33
N ILE A 110 2.54 8.27 -22.78
CA ILE A 110 1.24 8.94 -22.62
C ILE A 110 0.62 9.16 -24.00
N GLY A 111 -0.65 8.76 -24.18
CA GLY A 111 -1.39 8.87 -25.44
C GLY A 111 -1.00 7.89 -26.54
N LYS A 112 -0.09 6.92 -26.27
CA LYS A 112 0.25 5.84 -27.22
C LYS A 112 -0.75 4.69 -27.15
N SER A 113 -0.95 3.94 -28.24
CA SER A 113 -1.78 2.73 -28.17
C SER A 113 -1.07 1.62 -27.39
N PHE A 114 -1.84 0.67 -26.84
CA PHE A 114 -1.30 -0.50 -26.15
C PHE A 114 -0.26 -1.25 -27.00
N GLN A 115 -0.52 -1.40 -28.30
CA GLN A 115 0.41 -2.04 -29.24
C GLN A 115 1.72 -1.26 -29.38
N GLU A 116 1.68 0.07 -29.51
CA GLU A 116 2.90 0.88 -29.53
C GLU A 116 3.70 0.77 -28.23
N VAL A 117 3.03 0.74 -27.07
CA VAL A 117 3.69 0.61 -25.78
C VAL A 117 4.34 -0.77 -25.62
N MET A 118 3.67 -1.84 -26.04
CA MET A 118 4.26 -3.18 -26.06
C MET A 118 5.46 -3.26 -27.03
N GLN A 119 5.37 -2.64 -28.20
CA GLN A 119 6.49 -2.57 -29.16
C GLN A 119 7.68 -1.76 -28.60
N LEU A 120 7.43 -0.67 -27.87
CA LEU A 120 8.47 0.09 -27.16
C LEU A 120 9.11 -0.73 -26.05
N LEU A 121 8.33 -1.46 -25.24
CA LEU A 121 8.88 -2.38 -24.23
C LEU A 121 9.70 -3.51 -24.88
N GLN A 122 9.27 -4.06 -26.01
CA GLN A 122 10.01 -5.11 -26.74
C GLN A 122 11.30 -4.59 -27.40
N SER A 123 11.31 -3.36 -27.93
CA SER A 123 12.48 -2.77 -28.62
C SER A 123 13.45 -2.00 -27.73
N ALA A 124 13.05 -1.58 -26.52
CA ALA A 124 13.90 -0.81 -25.60
C ALA A 124 15.23 -1.52 -25.24
N GLN A 125 16.31 -0.76 -25.11
CA GLN A 125 17.57 -1.29 -24.59
C GLN A 125 17.43 -1.69 -23.10
N SER A 126 18.08 -2.79 -22.71
CA SER A 126 18.15 -3.31 -21.34
C SER A 126 19.42 -2.79 -20.66
N PRO A 127 19.40 -2.38 -19.36
CA PRO A 127 18.24 -2.30 -18.48
C PRO A 127 17.23 -1.25 -18.92
N CYS A 128 15.95 -1.60 -18.82
CA CYS A 128 14.83 -0.71 -19.07
C CYS A 128 14.44 0.03 -17.78
N VAL A 129 14.45 1.37 -17.83
CA VAL A 129 13.92 2.23 -16.77
C VAL A 129 12.47 2.55 -17.11
N LEU A 130 11.54 2.04 -16.31
CA LEU A 130 10.11 2.28 -16.43
C LEU A 130 9.69 3.28 -15.35
N ASP A 131 9.15 4.43 -15.76
CA ASP A 131 8.51 5.36 -14.83
C ASP A 131 7.00 5.24 -14.93
N PHE A 132 6.35 5.08 -13.78
CA PHE A 132 4.91 5.03 -13.62
C PHE A 132 4.39 6.32 -12.96
N SER A 133 3.09 6.60 -13.09
CA SER A 133 2.40 7.66 -12.36
C SER A 133 2.66 7.56 -10.85
N PRO A 134 2.44 8.62 -10.06
CA PRO A 134 2.34 8.48 -8.62
C PRO A 134 1.31 7.38 -8.24
N PRO A 135 1.54 6.63 -7.15
CA PRO A 135 0.58 5.63 -6.67
C PRO A 135 -0.76 6.27 -6.29
N PRO A 136 -1.90 5.61 -6.55
CA PRO A 136 -3.21 6.15 -6.19
C PRO A 136 -3.40 6.08 -4.66
N SER A 137 -4.04 7.11 -4.08
CA SER A 137 -4.30 7.19 -2.63
C SER A 137 -4.88 5.87 -2.07
N PRO A 138 -4.39 5.37 -0.93
CA PRO A 138 -4.80 4.07 -0.41
C PRO A 138 -6.28 4.04 -0.02
N ILE A 139 -6.86 2.84 -0.02
CA ILE A 139 -8.19 2.59 0.52
C ILE A 139 -8.09 2.55 2.05
N VAL A 140 -8.82 3.45 2.71
CA VAL A 140 -8.80 3.68 4.15
C VAL A 140 -10.16 3.46 4.79
N VAL A 141 -10.13 3.00 6.03
CA VAL A 141 -11.27 2.89 6.91
C VAL A 141 -11.72 4.29 7.34
N SER A 142 -12.84 4.78 6.80
CA SER A 142 -13.41 6.09 7.17
C SER A 142 -14.21 6.03 8.47
N GLU A 143 -14.83 4.90 8.76
CA GLU A 143 -15.75 4.70 9.89
C GLU A 143 -15.69 3.24 10.37
N VAL A 144 -15.98 3.02 11.66
CA VAL A 144 -15.92 1.70 12.30
C VAL A 144 -17.07 1.57 13.30
N LEU A 145 -17.88 0.52 13.17
CA LEU A 145 -18.93 0.14 14.12
C LEU A 145 -18.39 -0.80 15.21
N GLY A 146 -19.19 -1.06 16.24
CA GLY A 146 -18.80 -1.82 17.45
C GLY A 146 -18.01 -3.12 17.17
N PRO A 147 -18.54 -4.07 16.38
CA PRO A 147 -17.88 -5.36 16.14
C PRO A 147 -16.47 -5.22 15.56
N ALA A 148 -16.29 -4.39 14.52
CA ALA A 148 -14.98 -4.17 13.92
C ALA A 148 -14.00 -3.42 14.86
N ARG A 149 -14.49 -2.58 15.78
CA ARG A 149 -13.63 -1.98 16.83
C ARG A 149 -13.14 -3.02 17.83
N LEU A 150 -13.97 -4.00 18.20
CA LEU A 150 -13.56 -5.10 19.09
C LEU A 150 -12.50 -5.98 18.42
N LEU A 151 -12.64 -6.23 17.11
CA LEU A 151 -11.63 -6.90 16.27
C LEU A 151 -10.39 -6.04 15.95
N GLY A 152 -10.15 -4.95 16.69
CA GLY A 152 -8.94 -4.12 16.58
C GLY A 152 -8.92 -3.10 15.44
N VAL A 153 -9.90 -3.06 14.53
CA VAL A 153 -9.89 -2.13 13.39
C VAL A 153 -10.16 -0.70 13.85
N ARG A 154 -9.49 0.29 13.24
CA ARG A 154 -9.54 1.72 13.61
C ARG A 154 -9.75 2.60 12.38
N LYS A 155 -10.42 3.74 12.57
CA LYS A 155 -10.52 4.81 11.57
C LYS A 155 -9.10 5.28 11.18
N GLY A 156 -8.86 5.44 9.89
CA GLY A 156 -7.55 5.80 9.34
C GLY A 156 -6.59 4.63 9.08
N MET A 157 -6.96 3.39 9.43
CA MET A 157 -6.24 2.22 8.93
C MET A 157 -6.42 2.06 7.41
N VAL A 158 -5.37 1.63 6.73
CA VAL A 158 -5.36 1.24 5.31
C VAL A 158 -5.77 -0.23 5.20
N LEU A 159 -6.65 -0.56 4.26
CA LEU A 159 -6.84 -1.96 3.83
C LEU A 159 -5.62 -2.37 2.99
N ARG A 160 -4.78 -3.26 3.53
CA ARG A 160 -3.53 -3.69 2.90
C ARG A 160 -3.74 -4.89 1.99
N SER A 161 -4.53 -5.87 2.40
CA SER A 161 -4.78 -7.07 1.59
C SER A 161 -6.10 -7.77 1.89
N VAL A 162 -6.59 -8.49 0.88
CA VAL A 162 -7.73 -9.41 0.91
C VAL A 162 -7.20 -10.78 0.50
N ASP A 163 -7.30 -11.78 1.37
CA ASP A 163 -6.74 -13.14 1.21
C ASP A 163 -5.26 -13.19 0.79
N GLY A 164 -4.49 -12.17 1.19
CA GLY A 164 -3.07 -12.01 0.87
C GLY A 164 -2.81 -11.15 -0.38
N SER A 165 -3.76 -11.04 -1.30
CA SER A 165 -3.69 -10.16 -2.47
C SER A 165 -3.65 -8.69 -2.06
N SER A 166 -2.69 -7.92 -2.57
CA SER A 166 -2.48 -6.52 -2.19
C SER A 166 -3.62 -5.62 -2.65
N MET A 167 -4.23 -4.88 -1.72
CA MET A 167 -5.20 -3.82 -1.99
C MET A 167 -4.54 -2.42 -2.05
N ILE A 168 -3.21 -2.35 -1.88
CA ILE A 168 -2.45 -1.13 -2.20
C ILE A 168 -2.46 -0.97 -3.72
N GLY A 169 -3.01 0.15 -4.22
CA GLY A 169 -3.29 0.39 -5.65
C GLY A 169 -4.77 0.25 -5.99
N ALA A 170 -5.36 -0.90 -5.65
CA ALA A 170 -6.70 -1.35 -6.02
C ALA A 170 -7.82 -0.30 -5.92
N ASN A 171 -8.87 -0.44 -6.72
CA ASN A 171 -10.05 0.42 -6.70
C ASN A 171 -11.12 -0.11 -5.75
N LEU A 172 -12.05 0.76 -5.36
CA LEU A 172 -13.17 0.38 -4.50
C LEU A 172 -14.08 -0.71 -5.12
N PRO A 173 -14.35 -0.74 -6.44
CA PRO A 173 -15.04 -1.87 -7.07
C PRO A 173 -14.27 -3.19 -6.95
N ASP A 174 -12.94 -3.16 -7.11
CA ASP A 174 -12.08 -4.36 -7.02
C ASP A 174 -12.14 -4.96 -5.61
N VAL A 175 -12.12 -4.11 -4.57
CA VAL A 175 -12.35 -4.50 -3.18
C VAL A 175 -13.78 -5.03 -2.98
N GLY A 176 -14.78 -4.41 -3.61
CA GLY A 176 -16.17 -4.89 -3.58
C GLY A 176 -16.32 -6.29 -4.18
N ILE A 177 -15.62 -6.59 -5.28
CA ILE A 177 -15.56 -7.91 -5.92
C ILE A 177 -14.82 -8.91 -5.03
N ALA A 178 -13.68 -8.52 -4.44
CA ALA A 178 -12.90 -9.40 -3.54
C ALA A 178 -13.61 -9.68 -2.20
N LEU A 179 -14.61 -8.88 -1.83
CA LEU A 179 -15.54 -9.13 -0.71
C LEU A 179 -16.82 -9.87 -1.13
N HIS A 180 -17.06 -10.05 -2.44
CA HIS A 180 -18.29 -10.65 -2.96
C HIS A 180 -18.22 -12.18 -2.87
N GLY A 181 -19.35 -12.81 -2.50
CA GLY A 181 -19.39 -14.25 -2.24
C GLY A 181 -18.78 -14.71 -0.91
N ALA A 182 -18.23 -13.80 -0.11
CA ALA A 182 -17.78 -14.10 1.25
C ALA A 182 -18.93 -14.66 2.09
N SER A 183 -18.71 -15.79 2.75
CA SER A 183 -19.71 -16.55 3.50
C SER A 183 -19.08 -17.27 4.69
N GLU A 184 -19.88 -17.95 5.52
CA GLU A 184 -19.36 -18.87 6.56
C GLU A 184 -18.62 -20.08 5.97
N SER A 185 -18.99 -20.52 4.76
CA SER A 185 -18.33 -21.62 4.04
C SER A 185 -17.13 -21.17 3.19
N SER A 186 -17.03 -19.86 2.89
CA SER A 186 -15.95 -19.24 2.12
C SER A 186 -15.54 -17.90 2.77
N PRO A 187 -14.88 -17.94 3.93
CA PRO A 187 -14.48 -16.74 4.67
C PRO A 187 -13.29 -16.01 4.02
N VAL A 188 -13.39 -14.69 3.95
CA VAL A 188 -12.37 -13.80 3.35
C VAL A 188 -11.53 -13.14 4.45
N ARG A 189 -10.20 -13.14 4.30
CA ARG A 189 -9.25 -12.60 5.31
C ARG A 189 -8.81 -11.18 4.94
N LEU A 190 -9.20 -10.21 5.76
CA LEU A 190 -8.95 -8.78 5.53
C LEU A 190 -7.87 -8.26 6.46
N THR A 191 -6.76 -7.78 5.91
CA THR A 191 -5.64 -7.24 6.70
C THR A 191 -5.57 -5.73 6.59
N PHE A 192 -5.74 -5.06 7.72
CA PHE A 192 -5.62 -3.61 7.90
C PHE A 192 -4.26 -3.25 8.48
N THR A 193 -3.76 -2.04 8.22
CA THR A 193 -2.48 -1.53 8.80
C THR A 193 -2.52 -0.01 9.01
N SER A 194 -1.57 0.56 9.76
CA SER A 194 -1.43 2.03 9.84
C SER A 194 -0.89 2.61 8.52
N TYR A 195 -1.32 3.83 8.15
CA TYR A 195 -0.78 4.59 7.00
C TYR A 195 0.75 4.66 7.04
N GLU A 196 1.32 4.85 8.23
CA GLU A 196 2.78 4.92 8.46
C GLU A 196 3.51 3.67 7.96
N ASN A 197 2.98 2.46 8.24
CA ASN A 197 3.59 1.22 7.77
C ASN A 197 3.61 1.12 6.24
N VAL A 198 2.60 1.66 5.54
CA VAL A 198 2.53 1.66 4.07
C VAL A 198 3.64 2.54 3.48
N VAL A 199 3.82 3.75 4.02
CA VAL A 199 4.88 4.69 3.60
C VAL A 199 6.27 4.13 3.93
N HIS A 200 6.46 3.57 5.13
CA HIS A 200 7.74 3.00 5.54
C HIS A 200 8.11 1.69 4.83
N LEU A 201 7.13 0.94 4.30
CA LEU A 201 7.39 -0.19 3.41
C LEU A 201 7.93 0.30 2.06
N ARG A 202 7.25 1.25 1.40
CA ARG A 202 7.67 1.81 0.10
C ARG A 202 9.07 2.42 0.16
N ASN A 203 9.35 3.22 1.19
CA ASN A 203 10.66 3.86 1.37
C ASN A 203 11.79 2.85 1.69
N ARG A 204 11.47 1.62 2.12
CA ARG A 204 12.45 0.55 2.29
C ARG A 204 12.74 -0.19 0.99
N SER A 205 11.71 -0.51 0.21
CA SER A 205 11.87 -1.08 -1.14
C SER A 205 12.75 -0.22 -2.03
N SER A 206 12.48 1.09 -2.10
CA SER A 206 13.27 2.02 -2.91
C SER A 206 14.73 2.09 -2.46
N SER A 207 15.00 2.13 -1.15
CA SER A 207 16.36 2.10 -0.60
C SER A 207 17.14 0.81 -0.91
N LEU A 208 16.44 -0.31 -1.15
CA LEU A 208 17.05 -1.58 -1.54
C LEU A 208 17.38 -1.63 -3.04
N ALA A 209 16.76 -0.79 -3.88
CA ALA A 209 17.03 -0.72 -5.31
C ALA A 209 18.32 0.06 -5.65
N GLU A 210 18.87 0.84 -4.72
CA GLU A 210 20.04 1.70 -4.94
C GLU A 210 21.39 1.13 -4.43
N SER A 211 21.43 -0.11 -3.92
CA SER A 211 22.66 -0.71 -3.36
C SER A 211 23.28 -1.80 -4.25
N PRO A 212 24.31 -1.50 -5.06
CA PRO A 212 25.05 -2.49 -5.84
C PRO A 212 26.07 -3.25 -4.96
N GLN A 213 25.60 -4.02 -3.98
CA GLN A 213 26.46 -4.85 -3.14
C GLN A 213 26.36 -6.34 -3.46
N ASN A 214 27.51 -6.92 -3.83
CA ASN A 214 27.70 -8.34 -4.11
C ASN A 214 27.45 -9.22 -2.87
N SER A 215 26.21 -9.66 -2.67
CA SER A 215 25.86 -10.69 -1.68
C SER A 215 25.44 -11.99 -2.38
N ARG A 216 26.37 -12.95 -2.42
CA ARG A 216 26.25 -14.22 -3.17
C ARG A 216 25.33 -15.22 -2.45
N ALA A 217 24.04 -14.93 -2.40
CA ALA A 217 23.03 -15.71 -1.70
C ALA A 217 22.53 -16.94 -2.51
N THR A 218 23.23 -18.06 -2.38
CA THR A 218 22.87 -19.33 -3.05
C THR A 218 21.64 -19.99 -2.42
N PHE A 219 20.43 -19.61 -2.85
CA PHE A 219 19.20 -20.35 -2.54
C PHE A 219 18.80 -21.30 -3.66
N ARG A 220 19.12 -22.58 -3.48
CA ARG A 220 18.55 -23.68 -4.28
C ARG A 220 17.06 -23.82 -3.97
N ASN A 221 16.21 -23.81 -4.99
CA ASN A 221 14.87 -24.39 -4.97
C ASN A 221 14.47 -24.88 -6.37
N THR A 222 14.89 -26.11 -6.70
CA THR A 222 14.13 -27.00 -7.59
C THR A 222 12.83 -27.42 -6.89
N LEU A 223 11.74 -27.79 -7.56
CA LEU A 223 11.53 -28.20 -8.95
C LEU A 223 10.10 -27.79 -9.39
N GLY A 224 9.82 -27.67 -10.69
CA GLY A 224 8.44 -27.49 -11.18
C GLY A 224 8.34 -27.08 -12.65
N ILE A 225 8.39 -28.05 -13.57
CA ILE A 225 8.18 -27.80 -15.01
C ILE A 225 6.66 -27.82 -15.28
N GLY A 226 6.13 -26.73 -15.84
CA GLY A 226 4.76 -26.61 -16.31
C GLY A 226 4.73 -25.85 -17.65
N ALA A 227 4.02 -26.39 -18.64
CA ALA A 227 4.12 -25.93 -20.02
C ALA A 227 3.35 -24.62 -20.30
N VAL A 228 3.74 -23.94 -21.38
CA VAL A 228 2.97 -22.83 -21.97
C VAL A 228 1.75 -23.41 -22.68
N ILE A 229 0.56 -22.92 -22.34
CA ILE A 229 -0.63 -23.02 -23.19
C ILE A 229 -1.07 -21.60 -23.52
N ALA A 230 -0.95 -21.22 -24.79
CA ALA A 230 -1.57 -20.02 -25.33
C ALA A 230 -2.97 -20.41 -25.84
N VAL A 231 -4.02 -19.91 -25.19
CA VAL A 231 -5.39 -20.06 -25.71
C VAL A 231 -5.64 -18.91 -26.68
N LEU A 232 -5.52 -19.20 -27.97
CA LEU A 232 -6.12 -18.39 -29.03
C LEU A 232 -7.59 -18.80 -29.15
N SER A 233 -8.49 -17.87 -28.88
CA SER A 233 -9.90 -18.02 -29.24
C SER A 233 -10.13 -17.42 -30.62
N LEU A 234 -10.75 -18.21 -31.50
CA LEU A 234 -11.46 -17.75 -32.70
C LEU A 234 -12.86 -17.24 -32.32
#